data_AF-H1W4S7-F1
#
_entry.id   AF-H1W4S7-F1
#
_cell.length_a   1.000
_cell.length_b   1.000
_cell.length_c   1.000
_cell.angle_alpha   90.00
_cell.angle_beta   90.00
_cell.angle_gamma   90.00
#
_symmetry.space_group_name_H-M   'P 1'
#
loop_
_entity.id
_entity.type
_entity.pdbx_description
1 polymer ?
#
loop_
_entity_poly.entity_id
_entity_poly.type
_entity_poly.pdbx_seq_one_letter_code
_entity_poly.pdbx_strand_id
1 'polypeptide(L)'
;MFTPTRRLFQKAHACRITLFARDGCGLCVRAKSALSNVWDRRPFAFTEINITAPDAKSWRDLYDFDVPVVRFASSPLAVCLEPTVQGMGVRHARSTP
;
A
#
# COMPACT_ATOMS: atom_id res chain seq x y z
N MET A 1 -14.39 -15.47 30.49
CA MET A 1 -13.25 -14.68 29.97
C MET A 1 -13.49 -14.48 28.48
N PHE A 2 -14.01 -13.32 28.07
CA PHE A 2 -14.31 -13.05 26.66
C PHE A 2 -13.03 -12.59 25.97
N THR A 3 -12.30 -13.52 25.36
CA THR A 3 -11.14 -13.19 24.53
C THR A 3 -11.68 -12.54 23.26
N PRO A 4 -11.46 -11.23 23.03
CA PRO A 4 -11.91 -10.58 21.80
C PRO A 4 -11.30 -11.31 20.60
N THR A 5 -12.13 -11.70 19.64
CA THR A 5 -11.68 -12.45 18.47
C THR A 5 -10.67 -11.62 17.67
N ARG A 6 -9.59 -12.26 17.20
CA ARG A 6 -8.53 -11.67 16.36
C ARG A 6 -9.06 -10.76 15.23
N ARG A 7 -10.26 -11.06 14.71
CA ARG A 7 -10.95 -10.26 13.67
C ARG A 7 -11.37 -8.86 14.13
N LEU A 8 -11.72 -8.65 15.40
CA LEU A 8 -12.08 -7.32 15.91
C LEU A 8 -10.84 -6.44 16.04
N PHE A 9 -9.74 -6.99 16.55
CA PHE A 9 -8.45 -6.31 16.66
C PHE A 9 -7.86 -5.94 15.28
N GLN A 10 -8.01 -6.81 14.27
CA GLN A 10 -7.57 -6.51 12.90
C GLN A 10 -8.31 -5.32 12.25
N LYS A 11 -9.56 -5.07 12.64
CA LYS A 11 -10.36 -3.91 12.18
C LYS A 11 -10.00 -2.63 12.94
N ALA A 12 -9.57 -2.73 14.19
CA ALA A 12 -9.31 -1.57 15.06
C ALA A 12 -7.99 -0.84 14.73
N HIS A 13 -7.06 -1.48 14.02
CA HIS A 13 -5.75 -0.89 13.70
C HIS A 13 -5.62 -0.58 12.22
N ALA A 14 -5.93 0.67 11.86
CA ALA A 14 -5.64 1.20 10.54
C ALA A 14 -4.12 1.15 10.28
N CYS A 15 -3.71 0.40 9.26
CA CYS A 15 -2.34 0.41 8.78
C CYS A 15 -2.00 1.81 8.24
N ARG A 16 -0.73 2.24 8.33
CA ARG A 16 -0.29 3.50 7.73
C ARG A 16 0.68 3.22 6.60
N ILE A 17 0.30 3.61 5.39
CA ILE A 17 1.05 3.37 4.16
C ILE A 17 1.53 4.71 3.62
N THR A 18 2.83 4.81 3.38
CA THR A 18 3.45 5.98 2.75
C THR A 18 3.97 5.59 1.37
N LEU A 19 3.48 6.28 0.33
CA LEU A 19 3.99 6.16 -1.03
C LEU A 19 4.92 7.33 -1.34
N PHE A 20 6.16 7.03 -1.71
CA PHE A 20 7.11 7.99 -2.26
C PHE A 20 6.97 7.98 -3.78
N ALA A 21 6.62 9.12 -4.35
CA ALA A 21 6.36 9.29 -5.78
C ALA A 21 7.07 10.56 -6.31
N ARG A 22 7.19 10.66 -7.64
CA ARG A 22 7.68 11.86 -8.34
C ARG A 22 6.72 12.26 -9.46
N ASP A 23 6.78 13.52 -9.84
CA ASP A 23 6.05 14.00 -11.01
C ASP A 23 6.56 13.33 -12.31
N GLY A 24 5.65 13.03 -13.23
CA GLY A 24 5.97 12.39 -14.52
C GLY A 24 6.27 10.88 -14.45
N CYS A 25 6.06 10.22 -13.31
CA CYS A 25 6.32 8.80 -13.12
C CYS A 25 5.11 7.91 -13.47
N GLY A 26 5.17 7.20 -14.59
CA GLY A 26 4.11 6.28 -15.02
C GLY A 26 3.88 5.08 -14.08
N LEU A 27 4.95 4.56 -13.47
CA LEU A 27 4.85 3.49 -12.47
C LEU A 27 4.14 3.94 -11.19
N CYS A 28 4.33 5.20 -10.80
CA CYS A 28 3.71 5.79 -9.62
C CYS A 28 2.18 5.86 -9.77
N VAL A 29 1.68 6.14 -10.98
CA VAL A 29 0.23 6.08 -11.28
C VAL A 29 -0.30 4.67 -11.04
N ARG A 30 0.39 3.64 -11.57
CA ARG A 30 -0.02 2.24 -11.37
C ARG A 30 0.01 1.82 -9.90
N ALA A 31 1.03 2.24 -9.16
CA ALA A 31 1.13 1.97 -7.73
C ALA A 31 -0.04 2.59 -6.95
N LYS A 32 -0.41 3.84 -7.24
CA LYS A 32 -1.59 4.48 -6.64
C LYS A 32 -2.89 3.73 -6.95
N SER A 33 -3.10 3.34 -8.21
CA SER A 33 -4.29 2.56 -8.58
C SER A 33 -4.35 1.22 -7.85
N ALA A 34 -3.22 0.53 -7.71
CA ALA A 34 -3.16 -0.71 -6.94
C ALA A 34 -3.48 -0.49 -5.45
N LEU A 35 -2.92 0.57 -4.84
CA LEU A 35 -3.21 0.94 -3.45
C LEU A 35 -4.68 1.32 -3.25
N SER A 36 -5.29 2.03 -4.21
CA SER A 36 -6.73 2.34 -4.18
C SER A 36 -7.58 1.07 -4.15
N ASN A 37 -7.29 0.10 -5.02
CA ASN A 37 -8.01 -1.18 -5.06
C ASN A 37 -7.90 -1.98 -3.74
N VAL A 38 -6.76 -1.86 -3.06
CA VAL A 38 -6.55 -2.49 -1.74
C VAL A 38 -7.29 -1.73 -0.65
N TRP A 39 -7.31 -0.39 -0.73
CA TRP A 39 -7.98 0.48 0.23
C TRP A 39 -9.48 0.21 0.30
N ASP A 40 -10.13 -0.05 -0.85
CA ASP A 40 -11.54 -0.44 -0.93
C ASP A 40 -11.86 -1.71 -0.14
N ARG A 41 -10.90 -2.64 -0.04
CA ARG A 41 -11.05 -3.90 0.69
C ARG A 41 -10.68 -3.77 2.16
N ARG A 42 -9.67 -2.94 2.45
CA ARG A 42 -9.15 -2.70 3.79
C ARG A 42 -8.69 -1.25 3.88
N PRO A 43 -9.50 -0.38 4.51
CA PRO A 43 -9.12 1.00 4.72
C PRO A 43 -7.81 1.11 5.52
N PHE A 44 -6.94 1.99 5.07
CA PHE A 44 -5.67 2.32 5.72
C PHE A 44 -5.44 3.83 5.65
N ALA A 45 -4.60 4.35 6.54
CA ALA A 45 -4.14 5.72 6.48
C ALA A 45 -3.09 5.84 5.38
N PHE A 46 -3.45 6.51 4.28
CA PHE A 46 -2.56 6.74 3.15
C PHE A 46 -1.86 8.09 3.26
N THR A 47 -0.59 8.15 2.90
CA THR A 47 0.17 9.39 2.77
C THR A 47 1.02 9.32 1.52
N GLU A 48 0.93 10.33 0.68
CA GLU A 48 1.78 10.46 -0.50
C GLU A 48 2.84 11.53 -0.24
N ILE A 49 4.09 11.20 -0.54
CA ILE A 49 5.22 12.13 -0.46
C ILE A 49 5.77 12.30 -1.86
N ASN A 50 5.72 13.53 -2.37
CA ASN A 50 6.39 13.89 -3.61
C ASN A 50 7.87 14.16 -3.33
N ILE A 51 8.75 13.28 -3.83
CA ILE A 51 10.20 13.41 -3.62
C ILE A 51 10.80 14.55 -4.47
N THR A 52 10.12 15.04 -5.51
CA THR A 52 10.60 16.20 -6.29
C THR A 52 10.33 17.54 -5.60
N ALA A 53 9.51 17.56 -4.54
CA ALA A 53 9.25 18.75 -3.75
C ALA A 53 10.54 19.24 -3.04
N PRO A 54 10.74 20.57 -2.90
CA PRO A 54 11.95 21.13 -2.30
C PRO A 54 12.16 20.69 -0.85
N ASP A 55 11.08 20.48 -0.10
CA ASP A 55 11.11 20.05 1.31
C ASP A 55 11.43 18.55 1.49
N ALA A 56 11.43 17.77 0.41
CA ALA A 56 11.65 16.32 0.43
C ALA A 56 13.04 15.91 -0.07
N LYS A 57 14.02 16.83 -0.05
CA LYS A 57 15.37 16.61 -0.59
C LYS A 57 16.05 15.34 -0.04
N SER A 58 15.90 15.07 1.25
CA SER A 58 16.45 13.86 1.89
C SER A 58 15.88 12.56 1.32
N TRP A 59 14.60 12.55 0.93
CA TRP A 59 13.96 11.41 0.29
C TRP A 59 14.34 11.31 -1.18
N ARG A 60 14.56 12.44 -1.85
CA ARG A 60 15.04 12.48 -3.23
C ARG A 60 16.41 11.82 -3.35
N ASP A 61 17.35 12.23 -2.50
CA ASP A 61 18.71 11.69 -2.53
C ASP A 61 18.76 10.17 -2.28
N LEU A 62 17.75 9.62 -1.57
CA LEU A 62 17.66 8.20 -1.25
C LEU A 62 16.88 7.37 -2.30
N TYR A 63 15.83 7.93 -2.90
CA TYR A 63 14.86 7.17 -3.70
C TYR A 63 14.66 7.68 -5.14
N ASP A 64 15.44 8.64 -5.64
CA ASP A 64 15.21 9.27 -6.96
C ASP A 64 15.01 8.27 -8.10
N PHE A 65 15.76 7.16 -8.07
CA PHE A 65 15.78 6.13 -9.09
C PHE A 65 14.85 4.93 -8.82
N ASP A 66 14.40 4.76 -7.57
CA ASP A 66 13.64 3.58 -7.13
C ASP A 66 12.13 3.86 -6.90
N VAL A 67 11.66 5.08 -7.19
CA VAL A 67 10.23 5.38 -7.12
C VAL A 67 9.43 4.59 -8.17
N PRO A 68 8.28 3.99 -7.81
CA PRO A 68 7.53 4.17 -6.55
C PRO A 68 8.01 3.29 -5.39
N VAL A 69 8.29 3.90 -4.23
CA VAL A 69 8.63 3.19 -2.99
C VAL A 69 7.43 3.21 -2.03
N VAL A 70 7.03 2.04 -1.52
CA VAL A 70 5.94 1.91 -0.54
C VAL A 70 6.51 1.53 0.82
N ARG A 71 6.37 2.40 1.82
CA ARG A 71 6.68 2.07 3.22
C ARG A 71 5.41 1.74 3.99
N PHE A 72 5.47 0.65 4.74
CA PHE A 72 4.48 0.26 5.74
C PHE A 72 4.98 0.69 7.11
N ALA A 73 4.22 1.52 7.81
CA ALA A 73 4.47 1.75 9.23
C ALA A 73 3.61 0.75 10.01
N SER A 74 4.28 -0.23 10.63
CA SER A 74 3.64 -1.04 11.66
C SER A 74 3.45 -0.15 12.87
N SER A 75 2.21 0.23 13.19
CA SER A 75 1.89 0.49 14.59
C SER A 75 2.19 -0.81 15.36
N PRO A 76 2.68 -0.78 16.61
CA PRO A 76 2.97 -1.99 17.39
C PRO A 76 1.78 -2.96 17.52
N LEU A 77 0.58 -2.54 17.12
CA LEU A 77 -0.66 -3.33 17.11
C LEU A 77 -1.23 -3.61 15.71
N ALA A 78 -0.62 -3.09 14.63
CA ALA A 78 -1.13 -3.19 13.27
C ALA A 78 -0.42 -4.26 12.45
N VAL A 79 -1.04 -5.43 12.32
CA VAL A 79 -0.68 -6.41 11.30
C VAL A 79 -1.17 -5.89 9.94
N CYS A 80 -0.31 -5.16 9.23
CA CYS A 80 -0.62 -4.61 7.90
C CYS A 80 -0.73 -5.71 6.82
N LEU A 81 -0.02 -6.81 7.02
CA LEU A 81 -0.03 -7.94 6.11
C LEU A 81 -0.13 -9.22 6.93
N GLU A 82 -1.33 -9.79 7.04
CA GLU A 82 -1.48 -11.23 7.22
C GLU A 82 -2.55 -11.77 6.27
N PRO A 83 -2.41 -13.03 5.85
CA PRO A 83 -2.43 -13.40 4.45
C PRO A 83 -3.77 -14.00 4.06
N THR A 84 -4.40 -13.45 3.02
CA THR A 84 -5.12 -14.28 2.06
C THR A 84 -4.89 -13.70 0.67
N VAL A 85 -3.62 -13.69 0.25
CA VAL A 85 -3.29 -13.90 -1.16
C VAL A 85 -3.46 -15.40 -1.43
N GLN A 86 -4.71 -15.84 -1.45
CA GLN A 86 -5.08 -17.16 -1.94
C GLN A 86 -6.45 -16.98 -2.56
N GLY A 87 -6.46 -16.58 -3.84
CA GLY A 87 -7.69 -16.31 -4.56
C GLY A 87 -7.61 -15.36 -5.75
N MET A 88 -6.46 -14.74 -6.06
CA MET A 88 -6.27 -14.18 -7.41
C MET A 88 -5.89 -15.32 -8.36
N GLY A 89 -6.86 -16.17 -8.65
CA GLY A 89 -6.85 -16.93 -9.88
C GLY A 89 -6.81 -15.93 -11.03
N VAL A 90 -5.65 -15.83 -11.67
CA VAL A 90 -5.52 -15.17 -12.97
C VAL A 90 -6.40 -15.98 -13.93
N ARG A 91 -7.65 -15.57 -14.11
CA ARG A 91 -8.46 -16.09 -15.21
C ARG A 91 -7.82 -15.54 -16.47
N HIS A 92 -6.90 -16.31 -17.03
CA HIS A 92 -6.60 -16.20 -18.45
C HIS A 92 -7.93 -16.38 -19.17
N ALA A 93 -8.44 -15.29 -19.73
CA ALA A 93 -9.46 -15.37 -20.76
C ALA A 93 -8.82 -16.13 -21.93
N ARG A 94 -9.01 -17.45 -21.95
CA ARG A 94 -8.67 -18.26 -23.11
C ARG A 94 -9.80 -18.04 -24.10
N SER A 95 -9.52 -17.17 -25.06
CA SER A 95 -10.32 -17.01 -26.27
C SER A 95 -10.51 -18.38 -26.94
N THR A 96 -11.70 -18.54 -27.47
CA THR A 96 -12.27 -19.58 -28.34
C THR A 96 -11.32 -20.19 -29.37
N PRO A 97 -11.69 -21.36 -29.92
CA PRO A 97 -12.48 -21.36 -31.17
C PRO A 97 -13.93 -21.80 -30.97
#